data_AF-A0A3C1FG73-F1
#
_entry.id   AF-A0A3C1FG73-F1
#
_cell.length_a   1.000
_cell.length_b   1.000
_cell.length_c   1.000
_cell.angle_alpha   90.00
_cell.angle_beta   90.00
_cell.angle_gamma   90.00
#
_symmetry.space_group_name_H-M   'P 1'
#
loop_
_entity.id
_entity.type
_entity.pdbx_description
1 polymer ?
#
loop_
_entity_poly.entity_id
_entity_poly.type
_entity_poly.pdbx_seq_one_letter_code
_entity_poly.pdbx_strand_id
1 'polypeptide(L)' 'MSAPDPENLVEIVSGNPTDEELAAIAAITVAVRRGRPQSHAPHTGTLAGGWRSYWHTVRNPLLPGREAWRSTFRR' A
#
# COMPACT_ATOMS: atom_id res chain seq x y z
N MET A 1 -18.18 -1.13 -25.95
CA MET A 1 -17.17 -0.87 -24.91
C MET A 1 -16.00 -1.80 -25.24
N SER A 2 -15.04 -1.34 -26.05
CA SER A 2 -13.88 -2.16 -26.41
C SER A 2 -13.08 -2.50 -25.17
N ALA A 3 -12.67 -3.76 -25.02
CA ALA A 3 -11.71 -4.15 -24.01
C ALA A 3 -10.41 -3.35 -24.24
N PRO A 4 -9.72 -2.90 -23.18
CA PRO A 4 -8.41 -2.29 -23.34
C PRO A 4 -7.48 -3.28 -24.04
N ASP A 5 -6.72 -2.79 -25.02
CA ASP A 5 -5.66 -3.59 -25.63
C ASP A 5 -4.75 -4.15 -24.53
N PRO A 6 -4.36 -5.42 -24.60
CA PRO A 6 -3.52 -6.01 -23.57
C PRO A 6 -2.20 -5.24 -23.50
N GLU A 7 -1.97 -4.53 -22.39
CA GLU A 7 -0.67 -3.95 -22.11
C GLU A 7 0.35 -5.09 -22.11
N ASN A 8 1.37 -4.99 -22.97
CA ASN A 8 2.49 -5.90 -22.94
C ASN A 8 3.28 -5.65 -21.65
N LEU A 9 3.03 -6.45 -20.61
CA LEU A 9 3.58 -6.25 -19.27
C LEU A 9 5.06 -6.62 -19.20
N VAL A 10 5.46 -7.67 -19.91
CA VAL A 10 6.81 -8.25 -19.91
C VAL A 10 7.08 -8.82 -21.30
N GLU A 11 8.27 -8.53 -21.85
CA GLU A 11 8.76 -9.07 -23.11
C GLU A 11 10.13 -9.73 -22.90
N ILE A 12 10.29 -10.96 -23.40
CA ILE A 12 11.58 -11.67 -23.36
C ILE A 12 12.32 -11.35 -24.66
N VAL A 13 13.31 -10.46 -24.56
CA VAL A 13 14.11 -10.02 -25.72
C VAL A 13 15.14 -11.08 -26.13
N SER A 14 15.61 -11.91 -25.19
CA SER A 14 16.64 -12.93 -25.45
C SER A 14 16.62 -14.05 -24.43
N GLY A 15 17.08 -15.24 -24.83
CA GLY A 15 17.18 -16.42 -23.96
C GLY A 15 15.95 -17.33 -24.03
N ASN A 16 16.01 -18.44 -23.29
CA ASN A 16 14.89 -19.37 -23.14
C ASN A 16 14.71 -19.67 -21.64
N PRO A 17 13.97 -18.83 -20.91
CA PRO A 17 13.76 -19.04 -19.48
C PRO A 17 13.00 -20.34 -19.25
N THR A 18 13.34 -21.00 -18.17
CA THR A 18 12.57 -22.13 -17.65
C THR A 18 11.20 -21.67 -17.13
N ASP A 19 10.26 -22.61 -16.99
CA ASP A 19 8.92 -22.32 -16.47
C ASP A 19 8.97 -21.70 -15.07
N GLU A 20 9.87 -22.19 -14.19
CA GLU A 20 10.12 -21.60 -12.88
C GLU A 20 10.57 -20.13 -12.94
N GLU A 21 11.48 -19.78 -13.86
CA GLU A 21 11.98 -18.42 -14.01
C GLU A 21 10.90 -17.49 -14.56
N LEU A 22 10.10 -17.97 -15.51
CA LEU A 22 8.95 -17.25 -16.03
C LEU A 22 7.92 -16.97 -14.93
N ALA A 23 7.64 -17.96 -14.09
CA ALA A 23 6.72 -17.84 -12.95
C ALA A 23 7.25 -16.83 -11.91
N ALA A 24 8.56 -16.82 -11.64
CA ALA A 24 9.19 -15.87 -10.74
C ALA A 24 9.04 -14.43 -11.26
N ILE A 25 9.32 -14.19 -12.54
CA ILE A 25 9.16 -12.87 -13.17
C ILE A 25 7.70 -12.40 -13.11
N ALA A 26 6.75 -13.29 -13.40
CA ALA A 26 5.33 -12.97 -13.32
C ALA A 26 4.91 -12.59 -11.89
N ALA A 27 5.34 -13.36 -10.89
CA ALA A 27 5.03 -13.09 -9.48
C ALA A 27 5.56 -11.72 -9.03
N ILE A 28 6.80 -11.38 -9.41
CA ILE A 28 7.41 -10.09 -9.12
C ILE A 28 6.65 -8.95 -9.81
N THR A 29 6.31 -9.12 -11.09
CA THR A 29 5.57 -8.12 -11.86
C THR A 29 4.23 -7.80 -11.20
N VAL A 30 3.50 -8.84 -10.78
CA VAL A 30 2.24 -8.68 -10.03
C VAL A 30 2.49 -7.97 -8.69
N ALA A 31 3.50 -8.37 -7.93
CA ALA A 31 3.79 -7.78 -6.63
C ALA A 31 4.14 -6.28 -6.70
N VAL A 32 4.94 -5.88 -7.71
CA VAL A 32 5.34 -4.49 -7.94
C VAL A 32 4.16 -3.64 -8.44
N ARG A 33 3.35 -4.18 -9.35
CA ARG A 33 2.18 -3.47 -9.91
C ARG A 33 0.98 -3.47 -8.97
N ARG A 34 0.93 -4.35 -7.96
CA ARG A 34 -0.12 -4.36 -6.96
C ARG A 34 -0.04 -3.06 -6.16
N GLY A 35 -0.80 -2.07 -6.61
CA GLY A 35 -0.93 -0.78 -5.94
C GLY A 35 -1.23 -1.00 -4.47
N ARG A 36 -0.47 -0.34 -3.59
CA ARG A 36 -0.73 -0.39 -2.17
C ARG A 36 -2.13 0.20 -1.95
N PRO A 37 -3.04 -0.49 -1.22
CA PRO A 37 -4.31 0.11 -0.88
C PRO A 37 -4.04 1.44 -0.16
N GLN A 38 -4.72 2.49 -0.62
CA GLN A 38 -4.62 3.81 0.01
C GLN A 38 -4.96 3.64 1.49
N SER A 39 -4.05 4.08 2.35
CA SER A 39 -4.32 4.09 3.79
C SER A 39 -5.58 4.91 4.00
N HIS A 40 -6.58 4.35 4.70
CA HIS A 40 -7.76 5.12 5.06
C HIS A 40 -7.31 6.39 5.77
N ALA A 41 -7.80 7.55 5.30
CA ALA A 41 -7.57 8.80 5.99
C ALA A 41 -8.12 8.66 7.42
N PRO A 42 -7.34 8.99 8.46
CA PRO A 42 -7.85 8.95 9.81
C PRO A 42 -9.04 9.90 9.90
N HIS A 43 -10.16 9.43 10.45
CA HIS A 43 -11.33 10.26 10.65
C HIS A 43 -11.04 11.29 11.76
N THR A 44 -10.53 12.46 11.39
CA THR A 44 -10.39 13.61 12.29
C THR A 44 -11.67 14.41 12.29
N GLY A 45 -12.74 13.82 12.84
CA GLY A 45 -13.90 14.61 13.22
C GLY A 45 -13.49 15.54 14.36
N THR A 46 -13.84 16.81 14.31
CA THR A 46 -13.71 17.72 15.45
C THR A 46 -14.58 17.21 16.57
N LEU A 47 -14.02 16.38 17.45
CA LEU A 47 -14.62 16.06 18.73
C LEU A 47 -14.57 17.34 19.56
N ALA A 48 -15.74 17.96 19.71
CA ALA A 48 -15.96 19.19 20.45
C ALA A 48 -15.16 19.18 21.76
N GLY A 49 -14.35 20.23 21.97
CA GLY A 49 -13.43 20.39 23.08
C GLY A 49 -14.14 20.48 24.43
N GLY A 50 -14.43 19.33 25.02
CA GLY A 50 -14.73 19.18 26.44
C GLY A 50 -13.58 18.46 27.13
N TRP A 51 -13.41 18.69 28.43
CA TRP A 51 -12.39 18.12 29.33
C TRP A 51 -12.12 16.60 29.22
N ARG A 52 -12.95 15.85 28.48
CA ARG A 52 -12.84 14.41 28.23
C ARG A 52 -11.90 14.03 27.07
N SER A 53 -11.34 14.97 26.31
CA SER A 53 -10.52 14.68 25.12
C SER A 53 -9.08 14.23 25.39
N TYR A 54 -8.60 14.28 26.65
CA TYR A 54 -7.22 13.91 27.00
C TYR A 54 -6.85 12.46 26.59
N TRP A 55 -7.79 11.53 26.71
CA TRP A 55 -7.56 10.11 26.40
C TRP A 55 -7.27 9.82 24.93
N HIS A 56 -7.64 10.70 23.99
CA HIS A 56 -7.33 10.54 22.56
C HIS A 56 -5.85 10.79 22.25
N THR A 57 -5.20 11.70 22.98
CA THR A 57 -3.76 11.98 22.80
C THR A 57 -2.91 10.77 23.23
N VAL A 58 -3.35 10.03 24.25
CA VAL A 58 -2.58 8.91 24.82
C VAL A 58 -2.83 7.57 24.10
N ARG A 59 -3.85 7.51 23.23
CA ARG A 59 -4.21 6.28 22.47
C ARG A 59 -4.34 6.55 20.97
N ASN A 60 -3.41 7.28 20.39
CA ASN A 60 -3.33 7.35 18.94
C ASN A 60 -2.99 5.94 18.40
N PRO A 61 -3.88 5.30 17.61
CA PRO A 61 -3.61 3.96 17.09
C PRO A 61 -2.33 3.98 16.25
N LEU A 62 -1.46 3.00 16.46
CA LEU A 62 -0.28 2.83 15.61
C LEU A 62 -0.74 2.61 14.18
N LEU A 63 -0.33 3.50 13.27
CA LEU A 63 -0.71 3.39 11.87
C LEU A 63 -0.05 2.12 11.30
N PRO A 64 -0.81 1.23 10.65
CA PRO A 64 -0.24 0.05 10.02
C PRO A 64 0.56 0.46 8.78
N GLY A 65 1.82 0.06 8.70
CA GLY A 65 2.64 0.27 7.51
C GLY A 65 4.14 0.32 7.79
N ARG A 66 4.93 -0.01 6.76
CA ARG A 66 6.40 0.15 6.80
C ARG A 66 6.74 1.60 7.12
N GLU A 67 7.49 1.83 8.19
CA GLU A 67 7.87 3.15 8.75
C GLU A 67 6.74 4.01 9.35
N ALA A 68 5.50 3.54 9.41
CA ALA A 68 4.36 4.33 9.91
C ALA A 68 4.45 4.65 11.42
N TRP A 69 5.18 3.84 12.18
CA TRP A 69 5.51 4.09 13.58
C TRP A 69 6.40 5.33 13.79
N ARG A 70 7.14 5.78 12.77
CA ARG A 70 7.98 6.98 12.87
C ARG A 70 7.19 8.28 12.77
N SER A 71 6.02 8.24 12.12
CA SER A 71 5.12 9.39 12.02
C SER A 71 4.16 9.50 13.20
N THR A 72 3.89 8.41 13.91
CA THR A 72 2.97 8.42 15.07
C THR A 72 3.53 9.15 16.29
N PHE A 73 4.86 9.31 16.40
CA PHE A 73 5.52 9.92 17.56
C PHE A 73 6.16 11.29 17.30
N ARG A 74 6.07 11.85 16.09
CA ARG A 74 6.55 13.22 15.82
C ARG A 74 5.40 14.22 15.97
N ARG A 75 5.33 14.86 17.14
CA ARG A 75 4.62 16.12 17.37
C ARG A 75 5.56 17.04 18.14
#